data_AF-A0A4Z1ECF8-F1
#
_entry.id   AF-A0A4Z1ECF8-F1
#
_cell.length_a   1.000
_cell.length_b   1.000
_cell.length_c   1.000
_cell.angle_alpha   90.00
_cell.angle_beta   90.00
_cell.angle_gamma   90.00
#
_symmetry.space_group_name_H-M   'P 1'
#
loop_
_entity.id
_entity.type
_entity.pdbx_description
1 polymer ?
#
loop_
_entity_poly.entity_id
_entity_poly.type
_entity_poly.pdbx_seq_one_letter_code
_entity_poly.pdbx_strand_id
1 'polypeptide(L)'
;MATSNKSDPRFDGQVLTYKPKSIIAAIETYYKALSKLPYVEESDIVSPPTSGWPNITESSFAPLEKTNAVIDLLKHLPYLQNPDKEKGYAIAFGTFPIDYTAAPFKEPIDIQEAKNFKPDLAWPEDAVKSWVIPLTMSEDNYWGNWWLLDTTDGTVTDWAHNNSTEADVDYAPDDPRSWRNTCGETKKLEDLLAEWRSKFESLHWVAFADPTGREKVWNDEDIQRDEDTEHCEELQAIIRKHGWPEDFKRQECKEALETWVEDHQT
;
A
#
# COMPACT_ATOMS: atom_id res chain seq x y z
N MET A 1 -11.90 -8.48 -26.64
CA MET A 1 -12.09 -9.91 -26.30
C MET A 1 -11.19 -10.18 -25.12
N ALA A 2 -11.72 -10.69 -24.00
CA ALA A 2 -10.88 -11.10 -22.89
C ALA A 2 -10.04 -12.30 -23.35
N THR A 3 -8.74 -12.09 -23.56
CA THR A 3 -7.80 -13.20 -23.65
C THR A 3 -7.93 -14.01 -22.37
N SER A 4 -8.25 -15.29 -22.49
CA SER A 4 -8.24 -16.19 -21.32
C SER A 4 -6.89 -16.06 -20.63
N ASN A 5 -6.90 -15.85 -19.31
CA ASN A 5 -5.67 -15.83 -18.54
C ASN A 5 -4.92 -17.16 -18.74
N LYS A 6 -3.61 -17.05 -18.94
CA LYS A 6 -2.71 -18.19 -19.01
C LYS A 6 -2.37 -18.65 -17.59
N SER A 7 -1.91 -19.89 -17.47
CA SER A 7 -1.28 -20.38 -16.23
C SER A 7 -0.12 -19.48 -15.84
N ASP A 8 0.05 -19.25 -14.54
CA ASP A 8 1.13 -18.43 -14.00
C ASP A 8 2.16 -19.31 -13.27
N PRO A 9 3.40 -19.39 -13.77
CA PRO A 9 4.45 -20.20 -13.14
C PRO A 9 4.83 -19.74 -11.73
N ARG A 10 4.56 -18.48 -11.34
CA ARG A 10 4.79 -18.01 -9.95
C ARG A 10 3.81 -18.62 -8.96
N PHE A 11 2.70 -19.14 -9.44
CA PHE A 11 1.60 -19.68 -8.63
C PHE A 11 1.35 -21.15 -8.98
N ASP A 12 2.41 -21.94 -9.09
CA ASP A 12 2.35 -23.39 -9.38
C ASP A 12 1.58 -23.73 -10.66
N GLY A 13 1.60 -22.84 -11.66
CA GLY A 13 0.87 -23.02 -12.91
C GLY A 13 -0.65 -22.79 -12.80
N GLN A 14 -1.13 -22.18 -11.71
CA GLN A 14 -2.54 -21.83 -11.57
C GLN A 14 -2.95 -20.75 -12.58
N VAL A 15 -4.18 -20.85 -13.08
CA VAL A 15 -4.82 -19.77 -13.83
C VAL A 15 -5.48 -18.83 -12.81
N LEU A 16 -4.86 -17.69 -12.57
CA LEU A 16 -5.41 -16.68 -11.68
C LEU A 16 -6.53 -15.90 -12.37
N THR A 17 -7.44 -15.35 -11.56
CA THR A 17 -8.60 -14.62 -12.07
C THR A 17 -8.87 -13.43 -11.16
N TYR A 18 -9.04 -12.27 -11.77
CA TYR A 18 -9.46 -11.06 -11.09
C TYR A 18 -10.81 -11.24 -10.38
N LYS A 19 -10.80 -10.99 -9.07
CA LYS A 19 -11.98 -11.09 -8.19
C LYS A 19 -12.14 -9.78 -7.40
N PRO A 20 -12.87 -8.78 -7.91
CA PRO A 20 -12.97 -7.45 -7.29
C PRO A 20 -13.46 -7.51 -5.85
N LYS A 21 -14.45 -8.37 -5.54
CA LYS A 21 -14.97 -8.52 -4.18
C LYS A 21 -13.93 -9.02 -3.19
N SER A 22 -13.04 -9.91 -3.62
CA SER A 22 -11.95 -10.41 -2.78
C SER A 22 -10.90 -9.33 -2.51
N ILE A 23 -10.59 -8.51 -3.52
CA ILE A 23 -9.67 -7.37 -3.40
C ILE A 23 -10.22 -6.33 -2.43
N ILE A 24 -11.48 -5.92 -2.59
CA ILE A 24 -12.17 -4.99 -1.70
C ILE A 24 -12.14 -5.50 -0.26
N ALA A 25 -12.52 -6.77 -0.05
CA ALA A 25 -12.55 -7.38 1.28
C ALA A 25 -11.15 -7.48 1.92
N ALA A 26 -10.11 -7.76 1.14
CA ALA A 26 -8.73 -7.83 1.62
C ALA A 26 -8.24 -6.46 2.13
N ILE A 27 -8.46 -5.40 1.34
CA ILE A 27 -8.10 -4.03 1.72
C ILE A 27 -8.90 -3.58 2.95
N GLU A 28 -10.22 -3.82 2.97
CA GLU A 28 -11.07 -3.47 4.11
C GLU A 28 -10.63 -4.18 5.40
N THR A 29 -10.31 -5.48 5.31
CA THR A 29 -9.82 -6.26 6.44
C THR A 29 -8.49 -5.71 6.95
N TYR A 30 -7.60 -5.33 6.04
CA TYR A 30 -6.31 -4.78 6.40
C TYR A 30 -6.43 -3.41 7.07
N TYR A 31 -7.17 -2.46 6.48
CA TYR A 31 -7.39 -1.15 7.08
C TYR A 31 -8.04 -1.25 8.48
N LYS A 32 -9.03 -2.14 8.66
CA LYS A 32 -9.60 -2.41 9.99
C LYS A 32 -8.59 -3.01 10.98
N ALA A 33 -7.61 -3.77 10.52
CA ALA A 33 -6.53 -4.23 11.39
C ALA A 33 -5.62 -3.06 11.79
N LEU A 34 -5.33 -2.14 10.86
CA LEU A 34 -4.52 -0.96 11.12
C LEU A 34 -5.15 0.00 12.12
N SER A 35 -6.48 0.12 12.23
CA SER A 35 -7.11 0.99 13.24
C SER A 35 -6.82 0.58 14.69
N LYS A 36 -6.31 -0.64 14.91
CA LYS A 36 -5.79 -1.04 16.23
C LYS A 36 -4.47 -0.35 16.58
N LEU A 37 -3.70 0.09 15.59
CA LEU A 37 -2.44 0.80 15.79
C LEU A 37 -2.67 2.16 16.49
N PRO A 38 -1.67 2.68 17.23
CA PRO A 38 -1.82 3.90 18.02
C PRO A 38 -2.08 5.17 17.19
N TYR A 39 -1.73 5.18 15.89
CA TYR A 39 -1.85 6.39 15.05
C TYR A 39 -3.00 6.35 14.03
N VAL A 40 -3.47 5.18 13.58
CA VAL A 40 -4.54 5.11 12.57
C VAL A 40 -5.88 5.28 13.26
N GLU A 41 -6.62 6.32 12.91
CA GLU A 41 -7.96 6.54 13.45
C GLU A 41 -8.99 5.74 12.66
N GLU A 42 -9.96 5.13 13.36
CA GLU A 42 -11.01 4.34 12.69
C GLU A 42 -11.93 5.22 11.82
N SER A 43 -12.11 6.50 12.21
CA SER A 43 -12.89 7.48 11.45
C SER A 43 -12.37 7.76 10.05
N ASP A 44 -11.09 7.48 9.84
CA ASP A 44 -10.36 7.80 8.62
C ASP A 44 -10.45 6.66 7.60
N ILE A 45 -10.96 5.50 8.02
CA ILE A 45 -11.27 4.37 7.14
C ILE A 45 -12.67 4.58 6.57
N VAL A 46 -12.74 5.10 5.35
CA VAL A 46 -14.00 5.43 4.70
C VAL A 46 -14.44 4.33 3.73
N SER A 47 -15.70 3.93 3.85
CA SER A 47 -16.32 2.96 2.94
C SER A 47 -17.02 3.66 1.78
N PRO A 48 -17.01 3.08 0.57
CA PRO A 48 -17.74 3.64 -0.56
C PRO A 48 -19.25 3.63 -0.31
N PRO A 49 -19.99 4.59 -0.86
CA PRO A 49 -21.44 4.46 -1.01
C PRO A 49 -21.82 3.19 -1.78
N THR A 50 -23.07 2.73 -1.66
CA THR A 50 -23.57 1.56 -2.38
C THR A 50 -23.38 1.64 -3.90
N SER A 51 -23.47 2.85 -4.47
CA SER A 51 -23.26 3.12 -5.90
C SER A 51 -21.79 3.38 -6.27
N GLY A 52 -20.89 3.27 -5.30
CA GLY A 52 -19.50 3.68 -5.37
C GLY A 52 -19.29 5.19 -5.23
N TRP A 53 -18.02 5.59 -5.18
CA TRP A 53 -17.59 6.99 -5.05
C TRP A 53 -18.05 7.84 -6.25
N PRO A 54 -18.69 9.00 -6.00
CA PRO A 54 -19.30 9.77 -7.07
C PRO A 54 -18.28 10.47 -7.98
N ASN A 55 -17.10 10.83 -7.45
CA ASN A 55 -16.05 11.53 -8.20
C ASN A 55 -15.21 10.60 -9.09
N ILE A 56 -15.34 9.28 -8.93
CA ILE A 56 -14.59 8.28 -9.71
C ILE A 56 -15.50 7.81 -10.84
N THR A 57 -15.28 8.37 -12.03
CA THR A 57 -16.05 8.09 -13.24
C THR A 57 -15.11 7.91 -14.42
N GLU A 58 -15.57 7.25 -15.48
CA GLU A 58 -14.79 7.15 -16.73
C GLU A 58 -14.38 8.53 -17.26
N SER A 59 -15.24 9.55 -17.11
CA SER A 59 -14.94 10.92 -17.55
C SER A 59 -13.93 11.64 -16.67
N SER A 60 -14.05 11.56 -15.35
CA SER A 60 -13.15 12.27 -14.43
C SER A 60 -11.76 11.65 -14.43
N PHE A 61 -11.67 10.33 -14.68
CA PHE A 61 -10.42 9.57 -14.69
C PHE A 61 -9.89 9.29 -16.11
N ALA A 62 -10.55 9.78 -17.15
CA ALA A 62 -10.12 9.61 -18.55
C ALA A 62 -8.62 9.95 -18.77
N PRO A 63 -8.04 11.00 -18.15
CA PRO A 63 -6.61 11.31 -18.31
C PRO A 63 -5.64 10.24 -17.82
N LEU A 64 -6.07 9.32 -16.95
CA LEU A 64 -5.25 8.18 -16.50
C LEU A 64 -5.22 7.02 -17.50
N GLU A 65 -6.06 7.07 -18.55
CA GLU A 65 -6.14 6.07 -19.63
C GLU A 65 -6.35 4.63 -19.12
N LYS A 66 -7.09 4.47 -18.03
CA LYS A 66 -7.37 3.16 -17.41
C LYS A 66 -8.60 2.49 -18.01
N THR A 67 -8.62 1.16 -17.94
CA THR A 67 -9.77 0.36 -18.38
C THR A 67 -10.97 0.52 -17.44
N ASN A 68 -12.18 0.25 -17.94
CA ASN A 68 -13.40 0.31 -17.12
C ASN A 68 -13.35 -0.64 -15.92
N ALA A 69 -12.62 -1.76 -16.00
CA ALA A 69 -12.44 -2.68 -14.88
C ALA A 69 -11.65 -2.04 -13.72
N VAL A 70 -10.63 -1.23 -14.03
CA VAL A 70 -9.89 -0.44 -13.04
C VAL A 70 -10.77 0.64 -12.45
N ILE A 71 -11.47 1.41 -13.30
CA ILE A 71 -12.35 2.50 -12.83
C ILE A 71 -13.46 1.96 -11.92
N ASP A 72 -14.10 0.85 -12.31
CA ASP A 72 -15.13 0.20 -11.50
C ASP A 72 -14.59 -0.31 -10.17
N LEU A 73 -13.35 -0.84 -10.14
CA LEU A 73 -12.71 -1.23 -8.88
C LEU A 73 -12.49 -0.04 -7.95
N LEU A 74 -11.79 1.00 -8.43
CA LEU A 74 -11.45 2.18 -7.63
C LEU A 74 -12.71 2.84 -7.05
N LYS A 75 -13.78 2.87 -7.84
CA LYS A 75 -15.07 3.39 -7.41
C LYS A 75 -15.66 2.66 -6.19
N HIS A 76 -15.26 1.43 -5.94
CA HIS A 76 -15.78 0.58 -4.84
C HIS A 76 -14.72 0.15 -3.82
N LEU A 77 -13.51 0.73 -3.86
CA LEU A 77 -12.52 0.49 -2.80
C LEU A 77 -12.87 1.29 -1.54
N PRO A 78 -12.61 0.73 -0.33
CA PRO A 78 -12.44 1.55 0.85
C PRO A 78 -11.14 2.35 0.74
N TYR A 79 -11.13 3.56 1.29
CA TYR A 79 -9.95 4.41 1.33
C TYR A 79 -9.58 4.76 2.77
N LEU A 80 -8.30 4.97 2.99
CA LEU A 80 -7.77 5.45 4.26
C LEU A 80 -7.40 6.93 4.07
N GLN A 81 -8.24 7.81 4.59
CA GLN A 81 -8.17 9.26 4.41
C GLN A 81 -7.45 9.91 5.58
N ASN A 82 -6.41 10.69 5.32
CA ASN A 82 -5.85 11.57 6.34
C ASN A 82 -5.45 12.90 5.70
N PRO A 83 -6.42 13.81 5.50
CA PRO A 83 -6.20 15.04 4.74
C PRO A 83 -5.26 16.02 5.43
N ASP A 84 -5.00 15.82 6.72
CA ASP A 84 -4.06 16.65 7.50
C ASP A 84 -2.59 16.24 7.23
N LYS A 85 -2.35 15.18 6.47
CA LYS A 85 -1.02 14.64 6.15
C LYS A 85 -0.84 14.45 4.66
N GLU A 86 0.29 14.95 4.13
CA GLU A 86 0.58 14.96 2.70
C GLU A 86 0.46 13.58 2.02
N LYS A 87 0.92 12.52 2.69
CA LYS A 87 0.87 11.13 2.19
C LYS A 87 -0.11 10.23 2.96
N GLY A 88 -0.82 10.78 3.94
CA GLY A 88 -1.65 10.02 4.86
C GLY A 88 -0.85 9.11 5.80
N TYR A 89 -1.42 7.94 6.13
CA TYR A 89 -0.84 6.99 7.08
C TYR A 89 0.17 6.06 6.42
N ALA A 90 1.31 5.82 7.08
CA ALA A 90 2.19 4.71 6.73
C ALA A 90 1.47 3.38 7.04
N ILE A 91 1.25 2.58 5.99
CA ILE A 91 0.55 1.28 6.07
C ILE A 91 1.52 0.10 6.00
N ALA A 92 2.79 0.36 5.70
CA ALA A 92 3.92 -0.56 5.73
C ALA A 92 5.21 0.29 5.80
N PHE A 93 6.38 -0.35 5.92
CA PHE A 93 7.68 0.35 5.95
C PHE A 93 7.83 1.28 4.75
N GLY A 94 7.93 2.60 5.00
CA GLY A 94 8.02 3.65 3.99
C GLY A 94 6.85 3.71 2.98
N THR A 95 5.74 3.02 3.21
CA THR A 95 4.72 2.76 2.18
C THR A 95 3.36 3.33 2.58
N PHE A 96 2.74 4.09 1.68
CA PHE A 96 1.53 4.87 1.91
C PHE A 96 0.42 4.48 0.91
N PRO A 97 -0.86 4.44 1.32
CA PRO A 97 -1.97 4.12 0.44
C PRO A 97 -2.30 5.30 -0.47
N ILE A 98 -2.79 4.99 -1.68
CA ILE A 98 -3.29 6.03 -2.58
C ILE A 98 -4.80 6.20 -2.37
N ASP A 99 -5.21 7.41 -1.99
CA ASP A 99 -6.61 7.80 -1.94
C ASP A 99 -7.07 8.45 -3.25
N TYR A 100 -7.76 7.67 -4.09
CA TYR A 100 -8.32 8.15 -5.36
C TYR A 100 -9.58 9.00 -5.19
N THR A 101 -10.05 9.25 -3.97
CA THR A 101 -11.18 10.15 -3.68
C THR A 101 -10.73 11.58 -3.37
N ALA A 102 -9.45 11.77 -3.05
CA ALA A 102 -8.84 13.04 -2.71
C ALA A 102 -8.05 13.66 -3.88
N ALA A 103 -7.50 14.86 -3.66
CA ALA A 103 -6.56 15.47 -4.59
C ALA A 103 -5.29 14.59 -4.73
N PRO A 104 -4.67 14.49 -5.92
CA PRO A 104 -5.01 15.19 -7.17
C PRO A 104 -6.16 14.56 -7.97
N PHE A 105 -6.79 13.50 -7.48
CA PHE A 105 -7.81 12.73 -8.20
C PHE A 105 -9.23 13.34 -8.17
N LYS A 106 -9.37 14.58 -7.67
CA LYS A 106 -10.64 15.30 -7.59
C LYS A 106 -10.94 16.07 -8.89
N GLU A 107 -12.22 16.22 -9.20
CA GLU A 107 -12.72 16.43 -10.56
C GLU A 107 -12.27 17.68 -11.35
N PRO A 108 -12.12 17.52 -12.69
CA PRO A 108 -11.52 16.37 -13.38
C PRO A 108 -10.00 16.34 -13.11
N ILE A 109 -9.39 15.14 -13.19
CA ILE A 109 -7.93 15.03 -13.03
C ILE A 109 -7.26 15.89 -14.09
N ASP A 110 -6.30 16.72 -13.70
CA ASP A 110 -5.53 17.49 -14.67
C ASP A 110 -4.66 16.55 -15.52
N ILE A 111 -4.56 16.82 -16.82
CA ILE A 111 -3.79 15.96 -17.74
C ILE A 111 -2.30 15.92 -17.36
N GLN A 112 -1.75 17.02 -16.85
CA GLN A 112 -0.36 17.06 -16.40
C GLN A 112 -0.17 16.30 -15.10
N GLU A 113 -1.12 16.39 -14.17
CA GLU A 113 -1.12 15.56 -12.95
C GLU A 113 -1.20 14.07 -13.29
N ALA A 114 -2.10 13.67 -14.19
CA ALA A 114 -2.22 12.30 -14.67
C ALA A 114 -0.93 11.79 -15.34
N LYS A 115 -0.25 12.62 -16.15
CA LYS A 115 1.04 12.29 -16.76
C LYS A 115 2.18 12.17 -15.76
N ASN A 116 2.12 12.94 -14.68
CA ASN A 116 3.11 12.91 -13.61
C ASN A 116 2.85 11.79 -12.59
N PHE A 117 1.63 11.24 -12.58
CA PHE A 117 1.27 10.13 -11.72
C PHE A 117 1.87 8.82 -12.24
N LYS A 118 3.05 8.49 -11.74
CA LYS A 118 3.78 7.27 -12.07
C LYS A 118 4.62 6.80 -10.88
N PRO A 119 4.94 5.50 -10.82
CA PRO A 119 5.87 4.99 -9.83
C PRO A 119 7.23 5.67 -9.90
N ASP A 120 7.93 5.70 -8.77
CA ASP A 120 9.26 6.29 -8.70
C ASP A 120 10.24 5.55 -9.61
N LEU A 121 11.20 6.31 -10.15
CA LEU A 121 12.20 5.83 -11.11
C LEU A 121 11.62 5.26 -12.43
N ALA A 122 10.31 5.40 -12.71
CA ALA A 122 9.72 4.97 -13.97
C ALA A 122 10.14 5.87 -15.14
N TRP A 123 10.70 5.26 -16.20
CA TRP A 123 10.99 5.94 -17.46
C TRP A 123 9.73 6.03 -18.35
N PRO A 124 9.70 6.91 -19.37
CA PRO A 124 8.53 7.07 -20.23
C PRO A 124 8.04 5.78 -20.92
N GLU A 125 8.97 4.88 -21.27
CA GLU A 125 8.70 3.56 -21.84
C GLU A 125 8.02 2.59 -20.87
N ASP A 126 8.10 2.87 -19.57
CA ASP A 126 7.61 2.05 -18.47
C ASP A 126 6.18 2.39 -18.07
N ALA A 127 5.40 2.94 -19.00
CA ALA A 127 4.03 3.34 -18.74
C ALA A 127 3.22 2.18 -18.13
N VAL A 128 2.71 2.42 -16.92
CA VAL A 128 1.85 1.50 -16.20
C VAL A 128 0.66 1.15 -17.08
N LYS A 129 0.48 -0.14 -17.38
CA LYS A 129 -0.55 -0.61 -18.33
C LYS A 129 -1.95 -0.14 -17.91
N SER A 130 -2.85 0.02 -18.88
CA SER A 130 -4.20 0.55 -18.62
C SER A 130 -5.06 -0.34 -17.72
N TRP A 131 -4.73 -1.62 -17.59
CA TRP A 131 -5.36 -2.58 -16.68
C TRP A 131 -4.64 -2.74 -15.34
N VAL A 132 -3.57 -1.97 -15.11
CA VAL A 132 -2.76 -1.97 -13.88
C VAL A 132 -2.93 -0.63 -13.17
N ILE A 133 -3.07 -0.67 -11.85
CA ILE A 133 -3.25 0.54 -11.02
C ILE A 133 -2.38 0.45 -9.76
N PRO A 134 -1.65 1.50 -9.39
CA PRO A 134 -0.97 1.52 -8.10
C PRO A 134 -1.97 1.59 -6.94
N LEU A 135 -1.75 0.79 -5.90
CA LEU A 135 -2.51 0.87 -4.65
C LEU A 135 -1.76 1.68 -3.58
N THR A 136 -0.44 1.71 -3.69
CA THR A 136 0.44 2.39 -2.75
C THR A 136 1.47 3.25 -3.47
N MET A 137 2.07 4.15 -2.72
CA MET A 137 3.26 4.92 -3.10
C MET A 137 4.31 4.82 -2.00
N SER A 138 5.55 5.06 -2.38
CA SER A 138 6.71 5.16 -1.48
C SER A 138 6.75 6.50 -0.72
N GLU A 139 7.54 6.53 0.36
CA GLU A 139 7.86 7.72 1.15
C GLU A 139 8.71 8.69 0.32
N ASP A 140 9.58 8.16 -0.51
CA ASP A 140 10.37 8.90 -1.49
C ASP A 140 10.88 7.93 -2.57
N ASN A 141 11.77 8.41 -3.43
CA ASN A 141 12.33 7.59 -4.51
C ASN A 141 13.22 6.42 -4.04
N TYR A 142 13.45 6.25 -2.74
CA TYR A 142 14.35 5.27 -2.15
C TYR A 142 13.67 4.35 -1.11
N TRP A 143 12.66 4.84 -0.39
CA TRP A 143 12.06 4.15 0.75
C TRP A 143 10.58 3.82 0.54
N GLY A 144 10.25 2.53 0.71
CA GLY A 144 8.92 1.98 0.54
C GLY A 144 8.59 1.59 -0.90
N ASN A 145 7.35 1.15 -1.11
CA ASN A 145 7.01 0.38 -2.29
C ASN A 145 5.75 0.89 -3.00
N TRP A 146 5.81 0.91 -4.32
CA TRP A 146 4.65 1.07 -5.18
C TRP A 146 4.11 -0.31 -5.55
N TRP A 147 3.01 -0.74 -4.93
CA TRP A 147 2.35 -2.01 -5.24
C TRP A 147 1.31 -1.83 -6.33
N LEU A 148 1.55 -2.48 -7.47
CA LEU A 148 0.74 -2.34 -8.67
C LEU A 148 -0.24 -3.51 -8.81
N LEU A 149 -1.53 -3.22 -8.71
CA LEU A 149 -2.62 -4.19 -8.87
C LEU A 149 -2.97 -4.39 -10.34
N ASP A 150 -2.97 -5.64 -10.79
CA ASP A 150 -3.39 -6.03 -12.13
C ASP A 150 -4.84 -6.55 -12.11
N THR A 151 -5.72 -5.86 -12.84
CA THR A 151 -7.16 -6.22 -12.92
C THR A 151 -7.46 -7.34 -13.91
N THR A 152 -6.45 -7.96 -14.52
CA THR A 152 -6.63 -9.18 -15.32
C THR A 152 -6.58 -10.43 -14.47
N ASP A 153 -5.68 -10.50 -13.49
CA ASP A 153 -5.45 -11.69 -12.65
C ASP A 153 -5.68 -11.48 -11.15
N GLY A 154 -5.78 -10.23 -10.68
CA GLY A 154 -6.02 -9.87 -9.28
C GLY A 154 -4.78 -9.92 -8.37
N THR A 155 -3.58 -10.00 -8.95
CA THR A 155 -2.32 -9.98 -8.21
C THR A 155 -1.75 -8.58 -8.11
N VAL A 156 -0.84 -8.38 -7.14
CA VAL A 156 -0.05 -7.16 -7.00
C VAL A 156 1.42 -7.46 -7.28
N THR A 157 2.11 -6.52 -7.90
CA THR A 157 3.56 -6.57 -8.13
C THR A 157 4.22 -5.36 -7.54
N ASP A 158 5.32 -5.58 -6.82
CA ASP A 158 6.17 -4.51 -6.32
C ASP A 158 6.91 -3.83 -7.49
N TRP A 159 6.80 -2.52 -7.59
CA TRP A 159 7.59 -1.70 -8.49
C TRP A 159 8.99 -1.49 -7.91
N ALA A 160 9.82 -2.52 -7.98
CA ALA A 160 11.24 -2.45 -7.64
C ALA A 160 12.07 -2.27 -8.91
N HIS A 161 11.88 -1.14 -9.62
CA HIS A 161 12.62 -0.84 -10.87
C HIS A 161 14.11 -0.49 -10.62
N ASN A 162 14.61 -0.73 -9.41
CA ASN A 162 16.03 -0.74 -9.10
C ASN A 162 16.57 -2.15 -9.39
N ASN A 163 17.77 -2.25 -9.97
CA ASN A 163 18.43 -3.51 -10.37
C ASN A 163 18.73 -4.50 -9.21
N SER A 164 18.06 -4.39 -8.06
CA SER A 164 18.23 -5.23 -6.87
C SER A 164 17.30 -6.43 -6.83
N THR A 165 16.31 -6.54 -7.71
CA THR A 165 15.44 -7.72 -7.77
C THR A 165 15.41 -8.31 -9.18
N GLU A 166 15.85 -9.57 -9.30
CA GLU A 166 15.66 -10.34 -10.54
C GLU A 166 14.18 -10.77 -10.60
N ALA A 167 13.55 -10.64 -11.77
CA ALA A 167 12.17 -11.08 -11.93
C ALA A 167 12.07 -12.60 -11.71
N ASP A 168 11.09 -13.03 -10.91
CA ASP A 168 10.86 -14.45 -10.60
C ASP A 168 10.66 -15.29 -11.87
N VAL A 169 10.08 -14.68 -12.92
CA VAL A 169 9.72 -15.31 -14.17
C VAL A 169 9.91 -14.32 -15.32
N ASP A 170 10.56 -14.78 -16.39
CA ASP A 170 10.67 -14.06 -17.65
C ASP A 170 9.51 -14.44 -18.59
N TYR A 171 8.53 -13.54 -18.73
CA TYR A 171 7.42 -13.73 -19.67
C TYR A 171 7.82 -13.38 -21.10
N ALA A 172 7.26 -14.09 -22.09
CA ALA A 172 7.44 -13.74 -23.49
C ALA A 172 6.93 -12.31 -23.78
N PRO A 173 7.55 -11.54 -24.70
CA PRO A 173 7.17 -10.14 -24.96
C PRO A 173 5.70 -9.91 -25.34
N ASP A 174 5.04 -10.90 -25.92
CA ASP A 174 3.62 -10.86 -26.30
C ASP A 174 2.67 -11.29 -25.18
N ASP A 175 3.20 -11.77 -24.05
CA ASP A 175 2.39 -12.07 -22.88
C ASP A 175 1.97 -10.76 -22.18
N PRO A 176 0.69 -10.57 -21.86
CA PRO A 176 0.22 -9.36 -21.18
C PRO A 176 0.85 -9.13 -19.79
N ARG A 177 1.53 -10.13 -19.23
CA ARG A 177 2.25 -10.03 -17.94
C ARG A 177 3.72 -9.63 -18.08
N SER A 178 4.25 -9.49 -19.30
CA SER A 178 5.67 -9.19 -19.56
C SER A 178 6.15 -7.84 -19.01
N TRP A 179 5.23 -6.93 -18.69
CA TRP A 179 5.56 -5.71 -17.97
C TRP A 179 6.19 -5.96 -16.59
N ARG A 180 6.03 -7.17 -16.02
CA ARG A 180 6.58 -7.56 -14.73
C ARG A 180 8.01 -8.09 -14.79
N ASN A 181 8.57 -8.30 -15.99
CA ASN A 181 9.93 -8.84 -16.15
C ASN A 181 11.01 -7.87 -15.62
N THR A 182 10.65 -6.62 -15.36
CA THR A 182 11.54 -5.55 -14.84
C THR A 182 11.04 -5.01 -13.51
N CYS A 183 10.17 -5.75 -12.83
CA CYS A 183 9.60 -5.43 -11.53
C CYS A 183 10.10 -6.44 -10.47
N GLY A 184 9.76 -6.17 -9.21
CA GLY A 184 10.04 -7.06 -8.10
C GLY A 184 9.02 -8.18 -7.96
N GLU A 185 8.82 -8.61 -6.71
CA GLU A 185 7.99 -9.76 -6.40
C GLU A 185 6.51 -9.56 -6.77
N THR A 186 5.84 -10.68 -7.04
CA THR A 186 4.40 -10.70 -7.32
C THR A 186 3.66 -11.59 -6.34
N LYS A 187 2.63 -11.07 -5.70
CA LYS A 187 1.82 -11.79 -4.71
C LYS A 187 0.34 -11.69 -5.01
N LYS A 188 -0.45 -12.59 -4.41
CA LYS A 188 -1.87 -12.28 -4.20
C LYS A 188 -1.97 -11.15 -3.19
N LEU A 189 -2.89 -10.22 -3.41
CA LEU A 189 -3.08 -9.09 -2.49
C LEU A 189 -3.41 -9.55 -1.06
N GLU A 190 -4.22 -10.59 -0.93
CA GLU A 190 -4.58 -11.17 0.38
C GLU A 190 -3.36 -11.69 1.15
N ASP A 191 -2.41 -12.32 0.46
CA ASP A 191 -1.20 -12.86 1.07
C ASP A 191 -0.25 -11.73 1.50
N LEU A 192 -0.08 -10.70 0.65
CA LEU A 192 0.72 -9.51 0.96
C LEU A 192 0.20 -8.80 2.22
N LEU A 193 -1.10 -8.49 2.24
CA LEU A 193 -1.71 -7.75 3.35
C LEU A 193 -1.74 -8.59 4.64
N ALA A 194 -1.88 -9.90 4.54
CA ALA A 194 -1.77 -10.81 5.69
C ALA A 194 -0.35 -10.84 6.25
N GLU A 195 0.67 -10.85 5.38
CA GLU A 195 2.08 -10.75 5.78
C GLU A 195 2.35 -9.44 6.53
N TRP A 196 1.96 -8.30 5.96
CA TRP A 196 2.12 -7.00 6.59
C TRP A 196 1.42 -6.89 7.93
N ARG A 197 0.18 -7.39 8.01
CA ARG A 197 -0.56 -7.47 9.27
C ARG A 197 0.19 -8.30 10.30
N SER A 198 0.72 -9.46 9.92
CA SER A 198 1.49 -10.32 10.81
C SER A 198 2.75 -9.62 11.34
N LYS A 199 3.40 -8.77 10.54
CA LYS A 199 4.57 -7.99 10.96
C LYS A 199 4.23 -6.96 12.04
N PHE A 200 3.08 -6.30 11.94
CA PHE A 200 2.59 -5.44 13.03
C PHE A 200 2.18 -6.23 14.27
N GLU A 201 1.47 -7.35 14.10
CA GLU A 201 1.03 -8.19 15.22
C GLU A 201 2.22 -8.77 16.01
N SER A 202 3.31 -9.14 15.34
CA SER A 202 4.55 -9.62 15.98
C SER A 202 5.45 -8.50 16.52
N LEU A 203 5.16 -7.24 16.17
CA LEU A 203 6.00 -6.06 16.38
C LEU A 203 7.36 -6.10 15.67
N HIS A 204 7.50 -6.95 14.66
CA HIS A 204 8.59 -6.83 13.68
C HIS A 204 8.52 -5.48 12.95
N TRP A 205 7.29 -5.02 12.71
CA TRP A 205 6.98 -3.64 12.35
C TRP A 205 6.40 -2.88 13.52
N VAL A 206 7.06 -1.78 13.89
CA VAL A 206 6.66 -0.91 14.99
C VAL A 206 6.10 0.39 14.43
N ALA A 207 4.83 0.61 14.72
CA ALA A 207 4.09 1.78 14.28
C ALA A 207 4.12 2.88 15.35
N PHE A 208 4.69 4.05 15.04
CA PHE A 208 4.76 5.20 15.95
C PHE A 208 4.73 6.53 15.17
N ALA A 209 4.53 7.64 15.88
CA ALA A 209 4.69 8.98 15.30
C ALA A 209 6.05 9.55 15.73
N ASP A 210 6.83 10.09 14.81
CA ASP A 210 8.12 10.71 15.11
C ASP A 210 7.93 12.08 15.80
N PRO A 211 9.02 12.75 16.27
CA PRO A 211 8.96 14.08 16.88
C PRO A 211 8.24 15.16 16.07
N THR A 212 8.19 15.01 14.75
CA THR A 212 7.51 15.95 13.84
C THR A 212 6.03 15.61 13.65
N GLY A 213 5.53 14.59 14.34
CA GLY A 213 4.18 14.06 14.21
C GLY A 213 3.97 13.22 12.96
N ARG A 214 5.04 12.82 12.24
CA ARG A 214 4.95 11.96 11.06
C ARG A 214 4.85 10.51 11.49
N GLU A 215 3.83 9.79 11.03
CA GLU A 215 3.75 8.35 11.25
C GLU A 215 4.87 7.64 10.52
N LYS A 216 5.50 6.73 11.24
CA LYS A 216 6.52 5.83 10.72
C LYS A 216 6.20 4.41 11.12
N VAL A 217 6.63 3.52 10.25
CA VAL A 217 6.74 2.11 10.53
C VAL A 217 8.24 1.82 10.58
N TRP A 218 8.74 1.39 11.72
CA TRP A 218 10.11 0.90 11.86
C TRP A 218 10.14 -0.60 11.55
N ASN A 219 11.09 -1.07 10.74
CA ASN A 219 11.41 -2.48 10.54
C ASN A 219 12.70 -2.87 11.29
N ASP A 220 12.68 -4.01 11.98
CA ASP A 220 13.86 -4.54 12.69
C ASP A 220 15.02 -4.98 11.77
N GLU A 221 14.76 -5.20 10.48
CA GLU A 221 15.79 -5.63 9.51
C GLU A 221 16.70 -4.49 9.04
N ASP A 222 16.27 -3.23 9.20
CA ASP A 222 16.99 -2.06 8.70
C ASP A 222 17.84 -1.37 9.78
N ILE A 223 18.04 -2.08 10.89
CA ILE A 223 18.81 -1.58 12.03
C ILE A 223 20.30 -1.65 11.68
N GLN A 224 20.83 -0.54 11.14
CA GLN A 224 22.27 -0.44 10.82
C GLN A 224 23.13 0.00 12.01
N ARG A 225 22.53 0.34 13.17
CA ARG A 225 23.24 0.91 14.33
C ARG A 225 22.70 0.38 15.67
N ASP A 226 23.57 0.31 16.67
CA ASP A 226 23.23 -0.18 18.01
C ASP A 226 22.13 0.67 18.68
N GLU A 227 22.19 2.01 18.56
CA GLU A 227 21.19 2.94 19.12
C GLU A 227 19.79 2.77 18.48
N ASP A 228 19.75 2.51 17.17
CA ASP A 228 18.52 2.22 16.44
C ASP A 228 17.90 0.89 16.90
N THR A 229 18.73 -0.05 17.37
CA THR A 229 18.27 -1.33 17.94
C THR A 229 17.59 -1.09 19.29
N GLU A 230 18.27 -0.36 20.18
CA GLU A 230 17.80 -0.08 21.53
C GLU A 230 16.45 0.66 21.51
N HIS A 231 16.33 1.69 20.68
CA HIS A 231 15.07 2.42 20.51
C HIS A 231 13.92 1.53 20.01
N CYS A 232 14.19 0.64 19.05
CA CYS A 232 13.19 -0.30 18.56
C CYS A 232 12.71 -1.25 19.67
N GLU A 233 13.64 -1.81 20.46
CA GLU A 233 13.31 -2.69 21.58
C GLU A 233 12.48 -1.98 22.66
N GLU A 234 12.80 -0.71 22.96
CA GLU A 234 12.04 0.12 23.91
C GLU A 234 10.61 0.39 23.43
N LEU A 235 10.43 0.77 22.17
CA LEU A 235 9.11 0.99 21.57
C LEU A 235 8.28 -0.31 21.61
N GLN A 236 8.88 -1.45 21.24
CA GLN A 236 8.20 -2.74 21.35
C GLN A 236 7.82 -3.07 22.81
N ALA A 237 8.69 -2.77 23.77
CA ALA A 237 8.44 -3.00 25.19
C ALA A 237 7.26 -2.15 25.71
N ILE A 238 7.18 -0.88 25.29
CA ILE A 238 6.03 -0.01 25.57
C ILE A 238 4.75 -0.65 25.01
N ILE A 239 4.72 -1.00 23.72
CA ILE A 239 3.51 -1.53 23.08
C ILE A 239 3.05 -2.84 23.74
N ARG A 240 3.98 -3.75 24.06
CA ARG A 240 3.68 -5.00 24.80
C ARG A 240 3.15 -4.74 26.20
N LYS A 241 3.73 -3.79 26.93
CA LYS A 241 3.27 -3.40 28.28
C LYS A 241 1.82 -2.91 28.28
N HIS A 242 1.36 -2.35 27.17
CA HIS A 242 -0.01 -1.90 26.97
C HIS A 242 -0.94 -2.97 26.37
N GLY A 243 -0.53 -4.24 26.35
CA GLY A 243 -1.42 -5.38 26.07
C GLY A 243 -1.53 -5.80 24.60
N TRP A 244 -0.64 -5.33 23.73
CA TRP A 244 -0.63 -5.73 22.32
C TRP A 244 -0.35 -7.24 22.14
N PRO A 245 -1.01 -7.94 21.18
CA PRO A 245 -2.06 -7.44 20.27
C PRO A 245 -3.50 -7.63 20.76
N GLU A 246 -3.72 -8.39 21.84
CA GLU A 246 -5.06 -8.85 22.24
C GLU A 246 -5.81 -7.82 23.11
N ASP A 247 -5.33 -7.57 24.33
CA ASP A 247 -5.96 -6.67 25.31
C ASP A 247 -5.40 -5.23 25.20
N PHE A 248 -5.28 -4.74 23.97
CA PHE A 248 -4.51 -3.54 23.68
C PHE A 248 -5.18 -2.26 24.17
N LYS A 249 -4.51 -1.56 25.08
CA LYS A 249 -4.92 -0.25 25.60
C LYS A 249 -4.41 0.86 24.69
N ARG A 250 -5.02 0.96 23.51
CA ARG A 250 -4.58 1.86 22.42
C ARG A 250 -4.24 3.28 22.88
N GLN A 251 -5.15 3.93 23.61
CA GLN A 251 -4.97 5.33 24.03
C GLN A 251 -3.82 5.50 25.04
N GLU A 252 -3.75 4.63 26.05
CA GLU A 252 -2.64 4.64 27.03
C GLU A 252 -1.29 4.37 26.34
N CYS A 253 -1.27 3.47 25.34
CA CYS A 253 -0.07 3.20 24.56
C CYS A 253 0.36 4.40 23.71
N LYS A 254 -0.59 5.08 23.07
CA LYS A 254 -0.33 6.27 22.25
C LYS A 254 0.35 7.36 23.09
N GLU A 255 -0.19 7.65 24.27
CA GLU A 255 0.38 8.63 25.20
C GLU A 255 1.79 8.23 25.70
N ALA A 256 2.01 6.94 25.94
CA ALA A 256 3.33 6.43 26.35
C ALA A 256 4.37 6.54 25.24
N LEU A 257 3.98 6.28 23.98
CA LEU A 257 4.85 6.45 22.81
C LEU A 257 5.18 7.93 22.57
N GLU A 258 4.19 8.82 22.68
CA GLU A 258 4.40 10.28 22.58
C GLU A 258 5.41 10.76 23.64
N THR A 259 5.28 10.29 24.89
CA THR A 259 6.23 10.59 25.98
C THR A 259 7.65 10.09 25.65
N TRP A 260 7.77 8.85 25.18
CA TRP A 260 9.07 8.28 24.79
C TRP A 260 9.73 9.10 23.67
N VAL A 261 8.95 9.54 22.68
CA VAL A 261 9.43 10.37 21.58
C VAL A 261 9.91 11.74 22.07
N GLU A 262 9.24 12.35 23.06
CA GLU A 262 9.67 13.60 23.68
C GLU A 262 11.00 13.44 24.45
N ASP A 263 11.16 12.34 25.18
CA ASP A 263 12.37 12.06 25.98
C ASP A 263 13.62 11.81 25.11
N HIS A 264 13.44 11.29 23.89
CA HIS A 264 14.54 10.93 22.96
C HIS A 264 14.79 11.99 21.88
N GLN A 265 14.27 13.22 22.05
CA GLN A 265 14.51 14.36 21.14
C GLN A 265 15.86 15.10 21.35
N THR A 266 16.78 14.56 22.16
CA THR A 266 18.07 15.22 22.49
C THR A 266 19.19 14.95 21.49
#